data_AF-A0AAN6Z449-F1
#
_entry.id   AF-A0AAN6Z449-F1
#
_cell.length_a   1.000
_cell.length_b   1.000
_cell.length_c   1.000
_cell.angle_alpha   90.00
_cell.angle_beta   90.00
_cell.angle_gamma   90.00
#
_symmetry.space_group_name_H-M   'P 1'
#
loop_
_entity.id
_entity.type
_entity.pdbx_description
1 polymer ?
#
loop_
_entity_poly.entity_id
_entity_poly.type
_entity_poly.pdbx_seq_one_letter_code
_entity_poly.pdbx_strand_id
1 'polypeptide(L)'
;MHITLQSLKLDQDAMSQRISAIILSLWHNLWHYTSYRSTHPLDLISTTDSARDSTSPTEKQYSPSINGKIERLLKAGPNLQKTKDKDGYVYVLVGNHNGIPIVKVGHTTAADARPKKQQLTCRVLQFQPQIDVFPVRSYYKLVEKLVHEELHDHCQLVFCSCRTRHRQVFAVDPEVVRGVIRRWIRFCEKEPWRFAADPATGCRGIGTLKKYWRNRLDHRRDRIYVHSRQGPTDNIEGRLALWDGFVNHGFGETLREYTPLVLLSLALVSFCAFSFWADQVSVALKVLPRLIVVSLYAGWRGYDGLRDCLIDSLPLSLILSYAFCVW
;
A
#
# COMPACT_ATOMS: atom_id res chain seq x y z
N MET A 1 -6.61 -0.43 -45.64
CA MET A 1 -6.92 0.04 -44.28
C MET A 1 -5.86 1.06 -43.88
N HIS A 2 -6.10 2.35 -44.12
CA HIS A 2 -5.14 3.42 -43.82
C HIS A 2 -5.29 3.81 -42.34
N ILE A 3 -4.46 3.23 -41.47
CA ILE A 3 -4.25 3.78 -40.14
C ILE A 3 -3.41 5.05 -40.34
N THR A 4 -4.00 6.21 -40.05
CA THR A 4 -3.35 7.51 -40.21
C THR A 4 -2.29 7.69 -39.12
N LEU A 5 -1.10 8.19 -39.49
CA LEU A 5 0.02 8.47 -38.57
C LEU A 5 -0.37 9.32 -37.35
N GLN A 6 -1.44 10.11 -37.45
CA GLN A 6 -1.99 10.87 -36.32
C GLN A 6 -2.59 9.99 -35.21
N SER A 7 -3.22 8.84 -35.53
CA SER A 7 -3.79 7.97 -34.50
C SER A 7 -2.72 7.25 -33.68
N LEU A 8 -1.60 6.88 -34.32
CA LEU A 8 -0.44 6.30 -33.66
C LEU A 8 0.26 7.30 -32.73
N LYS A 9 0.32 8.59 -33.11
CA LYS A 9 0.92 9.65 -32.29
C LYS A 9 0.09 9.97 -31.05
N LEU A 10 -1.23 10.01 -31.20
CA LEU A 10 -2.17 10.19 -30.08
C LEU A 10 -2.07 9.08 -29.02
N ASP A 11 -1.82 7.84 -29.45
CA ASP A 11 -1.72 6.69 -28.54
C ASP A 11 -0.39 6.68 -27.77
N GLN A 12 0.70 7.15 -28.40
CA GLN A 12 2.01 7.27 -27.77
C GLN A 12 2.03 8.35 -26.67
N ASP A 13 1.41 9.50 -26.91
CA ASP A 13 1.31 10.57 -25.92
C ASP A 13 0.44 10.14 -24.72
N ALA A 14 -0.67 9.45 -24.99
CA ALA A 14 -1.53 8.89 -23.94
C ALA A 14 -0.81 7.84 -23.09
N MET A 15 0.01 6.98 -23.73
CA MET A 15 0.82 5.98 -23.03
C MET A 15 1.92 6.63 -22.17
N SER A 16 2.60 7.65 -22.69
CA SER A 16 3.62 8.42 -21.98
C SER A 16 3.05 9.12 -20.73
N GLN A 17 1.87 9.72 -20.86
CA GLN A 17 1.17 10.35 -19.73
C GLN A 17 0.78 9.33 -18.65
N ARG A 18 0.32 8.14 -19.04
CA ARG A 18 -0.02 7.05 -18.10
C ARG A 18 1.19 6.56 -17.32
N ILE A 19 2.33 6.36 -17.99
CA ILE A 19 3.58 5.93 -17.35
C ILE A 19 4.06 7.00 -16.37
N SER A 20 4.04 8.27 -16.77
CA SER A 20 4.45 9.40 -15.93
C SER A 20 3.57 9.53 -14.67
N ALA A 21 2.26 9.35 -14.79
CA ALA A 21 1.34 9.36 -13.66
C ALA A 21 1.61 8.22 -12.67
N ILE A 22 1.93 7.01 -13.17
CA ILE A 22 2.30 5.87 -12.32
C ILE A 22 3.60 6.20 -11.56
N ILE A 23 4.64 6.70 -12.24
CA ILE A 23 5.92 7.03 -11.60
C ILE A 23 5.74 8.09 -10.50
N LEU A 24 4.98 9.16 -10.76
CA LEU A 24 4.70 10.19 -9.76
C LEU A 24 3.92 9.64 -8.55
N SER A 25 2.97 8.75 -8.77
CA SER A 25 2.22 8.10 -7.68
C SER A 25 3.12 7.23 -6.79
N LEU A 26 4.10 6.55 -7.40
CA LEU A 26 5.08 5.73 -6.69
C LEU A 26 6.03 6.58 -5.85
N TRP A 27 6.49 7.70 -6.42
CA TRP A 27 7.37 8.64 -5.74
C TRP A 27 6.70 9.29 -4.52
N HIS A 28 5.44 9.71 -4.67
CA HIS A 28 4.67 10.31 -3.57
C HIS A 28 4.46 9.32 -2.40
N ASN A 29 4.16 8.05 -2.70
CA ASN A 29 4.02 7.01 -1.67
C ASN A 29 5.34 6.72 -0.93
N LEU A 30 6.48 6.80 -1.64
CA LEU A 30 7.81 6.62 -1.04
C LEU A 30 8.14 7.77 -0.08
N TRP A 31 7.82 9.01 -0.46
CA TRP A 31 8.06 10.21 0.34
C TRP A 31 7.33 10.15 1.69
N HIS A 32 6.01 9.87 1.68
CA HIS A 32 5.21 9.73 2.91
C HIS A 32 5.70 8.61 3.83
N TYR A 33 6.23 7.51 3.26
CA TYR A 33 6.81 6.42 4.02
C TYR A 33 8.09 6.84 4.77
N THR A 34 8.94 7.66 4.15
CA THR A 34 10.18 8.14 4.78
C THR A 34 9.94 9.21 5.85
N SER A 35 8.96 10.09 5.68
CA SER A 35 8.66 11.15 6.66
C SER A 35 8.01 10.63 7.94
N TYR A 36 7.25 9.52 7.88
CA TYR A 36 6.58 8.94 9.06
C TYR A 36 7.54 8.29 10.08
N ARG A 37 8.76 7.91 9.66
CA ARG A 37 9.71 7.18 10.51
C ARG A 37 10.54 8.09 11.44
N SER A 38 10.45 9.42 11.30
CA SER A 38 11.46 10.33 11.85
C SER A 38 11.07 11.13 13.10
N THR A 39 9.84 11.06 13.64
CA THR A 39 9.38 12.10 14.59
C THR A 39 8.85 11.66 15.97
N HIS A 40 9.06 10.42 16.45
CA HIS A 40 8.57 10.06 17.79
C HIS A 40 9.58 9.30 18.65
N PRO A 41 10.39 9.99 19.47
CA PRO A 41 10.88 9.42 20.72
C PRO A 41 9.75 9.54 21.76
N LEU A 42 9.19 8.41 22.17
CA LEU A 42 8.29 8.35 23.33
C LEU A 42 9.08 7.78 24.51
N ASP A 43 9.30 8.62 25.51
CA ASP A 43 9.94 8.22 26.76
C ASP A 43 9.04 7.27 27.55
N LEU A 44 9.67 6.17 27.96
CA LEU A 44 9.12 5.03 28.67
C LEU A 44 8.65 5.42 30.09
N ILE A 45 7.36 5.21 30.39
CA ILE A 45 6.91 5.00 31.77
C ILE A 45 7.27 3.56 32.14
N SER A 46 8.39 3.40 32.83
CA SER A 46 8.83 2.13 33.41
C SER A 46 8.04 1.86 34.69
N THR A 47 7.13 0.89 34.65
CA THR A 47 6.57 0.27 35.85
C THR A 47 7.49 -0.84 36.30
N THR A 48 8.25 -0.59 37.37
CA THR A 48 8.98 -1.59 38.12
C THR A 48 8.00 -2.50 38.86
N ASP A 49 8.05 -3.81 38.62
CA ASP A 49 7.50 -4.80 39.54
C ASP A 49 8.35 -6.08 39.57
N SER A 50 9.11 -6.17 40.67
CA SER A 50 9.36 -7.31 41.56
C SER A 50 9.41 -8.73 40.99
N ALA A 51 10.62 -9.29 41.06
CA ALA A 51 10.96 -10.68 40.91
C ALA A 51 10.16 -11.61 41.85
N ARG A 52 9.64 -12.72 41.30
CA ARG A 52 9.25 -13.90 42.07
C ARG A 52 9.67 -15.19 41.36
N ASP A 53 10.04 -16.11 42.23
CA ASP A 53 10.83 -17.31 42.01
C ASP A 53 10.28 -18.37 41.06
N SER A 54 11.27 -19.05 40.50
CA SER A 54 11.27 -20.24 39.67
C SER A 54 10.48 -21.40 40.30
N THR A 55 9.44 -21.85 39.59
CA THR A 55 8.85 -23.20 39.76
C THR A 55 8.64 -23.85 38.39
N SER A 56 8.92 -25.16 38.36
CA SER A 56 9.05 -26.08 37.22
C SER A 56 8.05 -25.94 36.06
N PRO A 57 8.41 -26.34 34.83
CA PRO A 57 7.61 -26.14 33.62
C PRO A 57 6.48 -27.18 33.52
N THR A 58 5.39 -26.96 34.25
CA THR A 58 4.11 -27.54 33.85
C THR A 58 3.71 -26.89 32.53
N GLU A 59 3.42 -27.69 31.51
CA GLU A 59 2.93 -27.26 30.19
C GLU A 59 1.62 -26.48 30.36
N LYS A 60 1.75 -25.18 30.69
CA LYS A 60 0.62 -24.28 30.83
C LYS A 60 -0.06 -24.24 29.48
N GLN A 61 -1.31 -24.70 29.46
CA GLN A 61 -2.23 -24.61 28.35
C GLN A 61 -2.26 -23.15 27.89
N TYR A 62 -1.42 -22.82 26.89
CA TYR A 62 -1.16 -21.44 26.50
C TYR A 62 -2.48 -20.85 25.99
N SER A 63 -3.04 -19.89 26.74
CA SER A 63 -4.01 -18.96 26.18
C SER A 63 -3.41 -18.45 24.87
N PRO A 64 -4.10 -18.57 23.73
CA PRO A 64 -3.54 -18.19 22.46
C PRO A 64 -3.07 -16.74 22.55
N SER A 65 -1.77 -16.52 22.26
CA SER A 65 -1.20 -15.19 22.21
C SER A 65 -2.07 -14.30 21.32
N ILE A 66 -2.07 -12.99 21.57
CA ILE A 66 -2.87 -12.05 20.78
C ILE A 66 -2.56 -12.18 19.28
N ASN A 67 -1.29 -12.40 18.94
CA ASN A 67 -0.89 -12.70 17.57
C ASN A 67 -1.61 -13.94 17.01
N GLY A 68 -1.74 -15.01 17.79
CA GLY A 68 -2.51 -16.20 17.42
C GLY A 68 -4.02 -15.98 17.32
N LYS A 69 -4.60 -15.02 18.07
CA LYS A 69 -6.01 -14.62 17.89
C LYS A 69 -6.21 -13.85 16.59
N ILE A 70 -5.34 -12.87 16.31
CA ILE A 70 -5.38 -12.10 15.06
C ILE A 70 -5.17 -13.02 13.85
N GLU A 71 -4.21 -13.96 13.90
CA GLU A 71 -4.02 -14.98 12.84
C GLU A 71 -5.29 -15.76 12.55
N ARG A 72 -5.98 -16.22 13.60
CA ARG A 72 -7.23 -16.96 13.45
C ARG A 72 -8.32 -16.11 12.82
N LEU A 73 -8.45 -14.83 13.19
CA LEU A 73 -9.38 -13.91 12.53
C LEU A 73 -9.07 -13.73 11.04
N LEU A 74 -7.79 -13.55 10.69
CA LEU A 74 -7.37 -13.39 9.30
C LEU A 74 -7.62 -14.63 8.45
N LYS A 75 -7.34 -15.83 9.02
CA LYS A 75 -7.56 -17.12 8.36
C LYS A 75 -9.05 -17.43 8.21
N ALA A 76 -9.87 -17.11 9.21
CA ALA A 76 -11.32 -17.26 9.15
C ALA A 76 -11.96 -16.32 8.12
N GLY A 77 -11.36 -15.13 7.94
CA GLY A 77 -11.78 -14.14 6.95
C GLY A 77 -13.12 -13.46 7.26
N PRO A 78 -13.52 -12.49 6.42
CA PRO A 78 -14.79 -11.79 6.57
C PRO A 78 -15.95 -12.68 6.12
N ASN A 79 -17.04 -12.66 6.89
CA ASN A 79 -18.31 -13.27 6.50
C ASN A 79 -19.20 -12.20 5.86
N LEU A 80 -19.20 -12.14 4.53
CA LEU A 80 -19.95 -11.14 3.77
C LEU A 80 -21.44 -11.49 3.60
N GLN A 81 -21.83 -12.76 3.77
CA GLN A 81 -23.26 -13.16 3.75
C GLN A 81 -24.09 -12.37 4.77
N LYS A 82 -23.54 -12.11 5.96
CA LYS A 82 -24.21 -11.35 7.03
C LYS A 82 -24.19 -9.84 6.83
N THR A 83 -23.36 -9.35 5.93
CA THR A 83 -23.18 -7.93 5.65
C THR A 83 -23.43 -7.75 4.16
N LYS A 84 -24.70 -7.81 3.74
CA LYS A 84 -25.16 -7.40 2.38
C LYS A 84 -24.22 -6.30 1.90
N ASP A 85 -23.31 -6.59 0.97
CA ASP A 85 -22.04 -5.87 0.73
C ASP A 85 -22.12 -4.35 0.84
N LYS A 86 -22.17 -3.85 2.07
CA LYS A 86 -22.44 -2.45 2.39
C LYS A 86 -21.18 -1.91 3.01
N ASP A 87 -20.81 -0.75 2.52
CA ASP A 87 -19.78 0.04 3.16
C ASP A 87 -20.22 0.44 4.56
N GLY A 88 -19.24 0.58 5.42
CA GLY A 88 -19.46 1.02 6.78
C GLY A 88 -18.26 1.80 7.27
N TYR A 89 -18.26 2.04 8.57
CA TYR A 89 -17.31 2.89 9.23
C TYR A 89 -16.81 2.20 10.49
N VAL A 90 -15.54 2.41 10.78
CA VAL A 90 -14.96 2.23 12.11
C VAL A 90 -14.85 3.62 12.74
N TYR A 91 -15.17 3.77 14.01
CA TYR A 91 -15.08 5.06 14.69
C TYR A 91 -14.32 4.94 16.01
N VAL A 92 -13.76 6.06 16.44
CA VAL A 92 -13.08 6.24 17.73
C VAL A 92 -13.80 7.32 18.51
N LEU A 93 -14.16 7.01 19.76
CA LEU A 93 -14.59 7.98 20.76
C LEU A 93 -13.47 8.14 21.79
N VAL A 94 -12.96 9.36 21.94
CA VAL A 94 -11.97 9.70 22.96
C VAL A 94 -12.69 10.19 24.20
N GLY A 95 -12.25 9.80 25.39
CA GLY A 95 -12.86 10.19 26.65
C GLY A 95 -11.88 10.12 27.81
N ASN A 96 -12.43 10.28 29.00
CA ASN A 96 -11.68 10.17 30.24
C ASN A 96 -12.47 9.33 31.24
N HIS A 97 -11.77 8.46 31.97
CA HIS A 97 -12.35 7.72 33.09
C HIS A 97 -11.43 7.85 34.30
N ASN A 98 -11.88 8.58 35.32
CA ASN A 98 -11.13 8.81 36.57
C ASN A 98 -9.72 9.37 36.35
N GLY A 99 -9.58 10.35 35.44
CA GLY A 99 -8.30 10.96 35.07
C GLY A 99 -7.53 10.20 34.00
N ILE A 100 -7.90 8.95 33.69
CA ILE A 100 -7.20 8.12 32.70
C ILE A 100 -7.78 8.38 31.31
N PRO A 101 -6.97 8.76 30.31
CA PRO A 101 -7.43 8.87 28.93
C PRO A 101 -7.84 7.50 28.42
N ILE A 102 -9.03 7.42 27.84
CA ILE A 102 -9.58 6.18 27.30
C ILE A 102 -10.12 6.40 25.89
N VAL A 103 -10.10 5.33 25.11
CA VAL A 103 -10.63 5.32 23.76
C VAL A 103 -11.57 4.16 23.57
N LYS A 104 -12.69 4.41 22.89
CA LYS A 104 -13.62 3.37 22.48
C LYS A 104 -13.61 3.21 20.98
N VAL A 105 -13.41 1.99 20.52
CA VAL A 105 -13.45 1.64 19.09
C VAL A 105 -14.73 0.88 18.80
N GLY A 106 -15.48 1.32 17.79
CA GLY A 106 -16.66 0.62 17.33
C GLY A 106 -16.84 0.67 15.83
N HIS A 107 -17.89 0.00 15.33
CA HIS A 107 -18.29 0.08 13.93
C HIS A 107 -19.75 0.49 13.75
N THR A 108 -20.07 1.04 12.58
CA THR A 108 -21.42 1.48 12.21
C THR A 108 -21.60 1.50 10.69
N THR A 109 -22.83 1.39 10.19
CA THR A 109 -23.17 1.71 8.79
C THR A 109 -23.64 3.16 8.63
N ALA A 110 -23.88 3.87 9.74
CA ALA A 110 -24.28 5.27 9.79
C ALA A 110 -23.26 6.05 10.62
N ALA A 111 -22.41 6.84 9.94
CA ALA A 111 -21.26 7.53 10.53
C ALA A 111 -21.63 8.38 11.76
N ASP A 112 -22.75 9.11 11.71
CA ASP A 112 -23.08 10.09 12.76
C ASP A 112 -24.00 9.55 13.86
N ALA A 113 -24.94 8.67 13.51
CA ALA A 113 -26.04 8.33 14.42
C ALA A 113 -25.57 7.48 15.63
N ARG A 114 -24.74 6.46 15.37
CA ARG A 114 -24.33 5.50 16.41
C ARG A 114 -23.32 6.09 17.39
N PRO A 115 -22.26 6.80 16.96
CA PRO A 115 -21.30 7.40 17.89
C PRO A 115 -21.96 8.44 18.80
N LYS A 116 -22.81 9.33 18.26
CA LYS A 116 -23.58 10.31 19.05
C LYS A 116 -24.49 9.65 20.07
N LYS A 117 -25.24 8.61 19.68
CA LYS A 117 -26.08 7.86 20.62
C LYS A 117 -25.27 7.24 21.76
N GLN A 118 -24.09 6.70 21.45
CA GLN A 118 -23.21 6.13 22.47
C GLN A 118 -22.64 7.17 23.42
N GLN A 119 -22.21 8.33 22.93
CA GLN A 119 -21.79 9.46 23.78
C GLN A 119 -22.90 9.84 24.77
N LEU A 120 -24.16 9.92 24.32
CA LEU A 120 -25.29 10.28 25.17
C LEU A 120 -25.64 9.21 26.22
N THR A 121 -25.52 7.93 25.86
CA THR A 121 -25.95 6.81 26.71
C THR A 121 -24.87 6.36 27.68
N CYS A 122 -23.58 6.47 27.32
CA CYS A 122 -22.46 5.96 28.10
C CYS A 122 -21.76 7.09 28.89
N ARG A 123 -22.51 7.75 29.80
CA ARG A 123 -22.03 8.95 30.52
C ARG A 123 -20.82 8.73 31.43
N VAL A 124 -20.58 7.50 31.89
CA VAL A 124 -19.45 7.15 32.80
C VAL A 124 -18.08 7.38 32.16
N LEU A 125 -18.00 7.41 30.83
CA LEU A 125 -16.74 7.47 30.09
C LEU A 125 -16.38 8.89 29.63
N GLN A 126 -17.18 9.90 30.02
CA GLN A 126 -16.99 11.33 29.72
C GLN A 126 -16.39 11.57 28.32
N PHE A 127 -17.02 11.02 27.30
CA PHE A 127 -16.51 11.11 25.94
C PHE A 127 -16.50 12.57 25.47
N GLN A 128 -15.40 12.96 24.83
CA GLN A 128 -15.29 14.23 24.14
C GLN A 128 -16.24 14.26 22.93
N PRO A 129 -16.68 15.45 22.50
CA PRO A 129 -17.53 15.61 21.32
C PRO A 129 -16.87 15.13 20.02
N GLN A 130 -15.53 15.15 19.96
CA GLN A 130 -14.77 14.71 18.80
C GLN A 130 -14.98 13.22 18.54
N ILE A 131 -15.36 12.90 17.31
CA ILE A 131 -15.55 11.54 16.81
C ILE A 131 -14.67 11.41 15.57
N ASP A 132 -13.71 10.49 15.61
CA ASP A 132 -12.98 10.14 14.39
C ASP A 132 -13.70 8.99 13.70
N VAL A 133 -13.94 9.14 12.40
CA VAL A 133 -14.64 8.15 11.58
C VAL A 133 -13.77 7.74 10.40
N PHE A 134 -13.65 6.44 10.19
CA PHE A 134 -12.84 5.83 9.16
C PHE A 134 -13.73 5.01 8.22
N PRO A 135 -13.87 5.40 6.94
CA PRO A 135 -14.64 4.61 5.97
C PRO A 135 -13.92 3.28 5.68
N VAL A 136 -14.69 2.19 5.62
CA VAL A 136 -14.18 0.85 5.33
C VAL A 136 -15.13 0.13 4.39
N ARG A 137 -14.61 -0.25 3.21
CA ARG A 137 -15.36 -0.98 2.20
C ARG A 137 -15.61 -2.42 2.62
N SER A 138 -16.87 -2.80 2.82
CA SER A 138 -17.35 -4.16 3.19
C SER A 138 -16.70 -4.88 4.40
N TYR A 139 -15.59 -4.39 4.97
CA TYR A 139 -14.78 -5.07 5.97
C TYR A 139 -14.82 -4.42 7.36
N TYR A 140 -15.65 -3.39 7.57
CA TYR A 140 -15.68 -2.61 8.82
C TYR A 140 -15.80 -3.47 10.10
N LYS A 141 -16.58 -4.55 10.08
CA LYS A 141 -16.72 -5.47 11.22
C LYS A 141 -15.45 -6.27 11.49
N LEU A 142 -14.73 -6.66 10.44
CA LEU A 142 -13.48 -7.40 10.59
C LEU A 142 -12.37 -6.47 11.08
N VAL A 143 -12.30 -5.25 10.53
CA VAL A 143 -11.35 -4.22 10.98
C VAL A 143 -11.52 -3.93 12.46
N GLU A 144 -12.76 -3.69 12.94
CA GLU A 144 -13.02 -3.47 14.37
C GLU A 144 -12.51 -4.65 15.22
N LYS A 145 -12.81 -5.90 14.83
CA LYS A 145 -12.36 -7.09 15.55
C LYS A 145 -10.84 -7.20 15.60
N LEU A 146 -10.16 -6.92 14.49
CA LEU A 146 -8.70 -6.96 14.43
C LEU A 146 -8.08 -5.90 15.36
N VAL A 147 -8.65 -4.70 15.39
CA VAL A 147 -8.25 -3.62 16.31
C VAL A 147 -8.47 -4.03 17.76
N HIS A 148 -9.63 -4.61 18.09
CA HIS A 148 -9.93 -5.06 19.45
C HIS A 148 -8.99 -6.16 19.93
N GLU A 149 -8.68 -7.14 19.08
CA GLU A 149 -7.72 -8.19 19.44
C GLU A 149 -6.30 -7.64 19.59
N GLU A 150 -5.86 -6.74 18.71
CA GLU A 150 -4.51 -6.16 18.80
C GLU A 150 -4.31 -5.33 20.09
N LEU A 151 -5.34 -4.57 20.48
CA LEU A 151 -5.35 -3.74 21.68
C LEU A 151 -5.84 -4.47 22.94
N HIS A 152 -6.04 -5.78 22.88
CA HIS A 152 -6.71 -6.54 23.95
C HIS A 152 -6.06 -6.36 25.34
N ASP A 153 -4.74 -6.27 25.44
CA ASP A 153 -4.03 -6.08 26.71
C ASP A 153 -4.26 -4.71 27.35
N HIS A 154 -4.72 -3.75 26.55
CA HIS A 154 -5.05 -2.41 27.03
C HIS A 154 -6.55 -2.23 27.26
N CYS A 155 -7.34 -3.30 27.12
CA CYS A 155 -8.78 -3.26 27.32
C CYS A 155 -9.09 -3.01 28.80
N GLN A 156 -9.74 -1.88 29.08
CA GLN A 156 -10.24 -1.53 30.40
C GLN A 156 -11.65 -2.08 30.59
N LEU A 157 -11.83 -2.85 31.65
CA LEU A 157 -13.14 -3.35 32.02
C LEU A 157 -13.88 -2.28 32.82
N VAL A 158 -14.61 -1.41 32.13
CA VAL A 158 -15.38 -0.35 32.79
C VAL A 158 -16.81 -0.81 33.01
N PHE A 159 -17.26 -0.73 34.27
CA PHE A 159 -18.68 -0.83 34.63
C PHE A 159 -19.37 0.49 34.32
N CYS A 160 -20.10 0.53 33.21
CA CYS A 160 -20.82 1.72 32.80
C CYS A 160 -22.25 1.72 33.35
N SER A 161 -22.80 2.91 33.59
CA SER A 161 -24.18 3.12 34.02
C SER A 161 -25.21 2.58 33.02
N CYS A 162 -24.80 2.32 31.77
CA CYS A 162 -25.62 1.64 30.77
C CYS A 162 -25.81 0.12 31.04
N ARG A 163 -25.40 -0.37 32.22
CA ARG A 163 -25.49 -1.78 32.66
C ARG A 163 -24.81 -2.78 31.72
N THR A 164 -23.94 -2.30 30.85
CA THR A 164 -23.22 -3.10 29.87
C THR A 164 -21.74 -3.10 30.19
N ARG A 165 -21.12 -4.29 30.17
CA ARG A 165 -19.67 -4.44 30.27
C ARG A 165 -19.03 -4.06 28.93
N HIS A 166 -18.36 -2.91 28.87
CA HIS A 166 -17.66 -2.50 27.66
C HIS A 166 -16.34 -3.25 27.54
N ARG A 167 -16.24 -4.15 26.55
CA ARG A 167 -14.98 -4.80 26.15
C ARG A 167 -14.26 -4.07 25.00
N GLN A 168 -14.67 -2.84 24.76
CA GLN A 168 -14.30 -2.04 23.60
C GLN A 168 -13.67 -0.71 24.01
N VAL A 169 -13.26 -0.58 25.27
CA VAL A 169 -12.67 0.62 25.86
C VAL A 169 -11.23 0.28 26.19
N PHE A 170 -10.30 1.12 25.75
CA PHE A 170 -8.86 0.88 25.86
C PHE A 170 -8.19 2.07 26.55
N ALA A 171 -7.23 1.82 27.44
CA ALA A 171 -6.37 2.86 28.02
C ALA A 171 -5.09 2.96 27.20
N VAL A 172 -5.18 3.64 26.06
CA VAL A 172 -4.08 3.84 25.11
C VAL A 172 -4.21 5.24 24.53
N ASP A 173 -3.08 5.83 24.14
CA ASP A 173 -3.06 7.05 23.33
C ASP A 173 -3.99 6.92 22.09
N PRO A 174 -4.89 7.89 21.84
CA PRO A 174 -5.74 7.91 20.66
C PRO A 174 -4.99 7.75 19.33
N GLU A 175 -3.80 8.33 19.16
CA GLU A 175 -3.02 8.22 17.93
C GLU A 175 -2.55 6.80 17.65
N VAL A 176 -2.21 6.03 18.68
CA VAL A 176 -1.85 4.61 18.53
C VAL A 176 -3.05 3.84 17.98
N VAL A 177 -4.25 4.08 18.51
CA VAL A 177 -5.48 3.44 18.03
C VAL A 177 -5.81 3.84 16.60
N ARG A 178 -5.65 5.11 16.25
CA ARG A 178 -5.79 5.59 14.85
C ARG A 178 -4.81 4.88 13.92
N GLY A 179 -3.55 4.71 14.35
CA GLY A 179 -2.52 3.96 13.63
C GLY A 179 -2.92 2.51 13.36
N VAL A 180 -3.39 1.79 14.39
CA VAL A 180 -3.86 0.41 14.29
C VAL A 180 -5.06 0.29 13.33
N ILE A 181 -6.05 1.19 13.44
CA ILE A 181 -7.21 1.21 12.54
C ILE A 181 -6.75 1.42 11.09
N ARG A 182 -5.96 2.46 10.82
CA ARG A 182 -5.46 2.76 9.47
C ARG A 182 -4.68 1.58 8.88
N ARG A 183 -3.86 0.90 9.69
CA ARG A 183 -3.14 -0.31 9.25
C ARG A 183 -4.08 -1.41 8.78
N TRP A 184 -5.10 -1.75 9.57
CA TRP A 184 -6.03 -2.81 9.20
C TRP A 184 -6.93 -2.44 8.03
N ILE A 185 -7.28 -1.15 7.88
CA ILE A 185 -7.96 -0.66 6.68
C ILE A 185 -7.08 -0.87 5.44
N ARG A 186 -5.82 -0.41 5.47
CA ARG A 186 -4.87 -0.62 4.36
C ARG A 186 -4.68 -2.09 4.01
N PHE A 187 -4.69 -2.97 5.01
CA PHE A 187 -4.63 -4.41 4.77
C PHE A 187 -5.87 -4.91 4.02
N CYS A 188 -7.06 -4.51 4.45
CA CYS A 188 -8.32 -4.87 3.80
C CYS A 188 -8.45 -4.30 2.37
N GLU A 189 -7.94 -3.09 2.11
CA GLU A 189 -7.90 -2.46 0.79
C GLU A 189 -7.05 -3.23 -0.23
N LYS A 190 -6.10 -4.06 0.22
CA LYS A 190 -5.33 -4.97 -0.65
C LYS A 190 -6.11 -6.24 -1.04
N GLU A 191 -7.39 -6.30 -0.67
CA GLU A 191 -8.32 -7.41 -0.93
C GLU A 191 -7.68 -8.79 -0.66
N PRO A 192 -7.31 -9.08 0.59
CA PRO A 192 -6.47 -10.24 0.87
C PRO A 192 -7.22 -11.58 0.80
N TRP A 193 -8.55 -11.55 0.60
CA TRP A 193 -9.40 -12.75 0.51
C TRP A 193 -9.95 -12.97 -0.91
N ARG A 194 -10.24 -14.23 -1.22
CA ARG A 194 -11.09 -14.65 -2.34
C ARG A 194 -12.43 -15.09 -1.78
N PHE A 195 -13.50 -14.76 -2.48
CA PHE A 195 -14.85 -15.15 -2.12
C PHE A 195 -15.33 -16.18 -3.12
N ALA A 196 -15.68 -17.37 -2.64
CA ALA A 196 -16.50 -18.27 -3.45
C ALA A 196 -17.93 -17.71 -3.46
N ALA A 197 -18.56 -17.69 -4.63
CA ALA A 197 -19.99 -17.45 -4.71
C ALA A 197 -20.70 -18.62 -4.03
N ASP A 198 -21.65 -18.33 -3.16
CA ASP A 198 -22.57 -19.34 -2.66
C ASP A 198 -23.59 -19.63 -3.78
N PRO A 199 -23.61 -20.84 -4.37
CA PRO A 199 -24.49 -21.16 -5.48
C PRO A 199 -25.98 -21.08 -5.11
N ALA A 200 -26.34 -21.20 -3.81
CA ALA A 200 -27.73 -21.16 -3.37
C ALA A 200 -28.25 -19.72 -3.21
N THR A 201 -27.39 -18.78 -2.80
CA THR A 201 -27.81 -17.42 -2.43
C THR A 201 -27.28 -16.33 -3.35
N GLY A 202 -26.34 -16.65 -4.24
CA GLY A 202 -25.61 -15.68 -5.06
C GLY A 202 -24.76 -14.69 -4.24
N CYS A 203 -24.75 -14.82 -2.91
CA CYS A 203 -24.02 -13.93 -2.01
C CYS A 203 -22.55 -14.34 -1.93
N ARG A 204 -21.67 -13.38 -1.64
CA ARG A 204 -20.27 -13.67 -1.32
C ARG A 204 -20.20 -14.48 -0.03
N GLY A 205 -19.65 -15.68 -0.11
CA GLY A 205 -19.45 -16.58 1.02
C GLY A 205 -18.41 -16.07 2.03
N ILE A 206 -17.87 -16.99 2.83
CA ILE A 206 -16.75 -16.68 3.74
C ILE A 206 -15.49 -16.45 2.91
N GLY A 207 -14.82 -15.32 3.14
CA GLY A 207 -13.59 -14.98 2.47
C GLY A 207 -12.45 -15.93 2.85
N THR A 208 -11.87 -16.61 1.86
CA THR A 208 -10.67 -17.45 2.07
C THR A 208 -9.43 -16.63 1.76
N LEU A 209 -8.48 -16.57 2.70
CA LEU A 209 -7.26 -15.80 2.54
C LEU A 209 -6.46 -16.27 1.31
N LYS A 210 -6.07 -15.34 0.42
CA LYS A 210 -5.26 -15.62 -0.79
C LYS A 210 -3.93 -16.29 -0.40
N LYS A 211 -3.41 -17.15 -1.28
CA LYS A 211 -2.16 -17.93 -1.06
C LYS A 211 -1.00 -17.06 -0.59
N TYR A 212 -0.79 -15.91 -1.24
CA TYR A 212 0.24 -14.94 -0.87
C TYR A 212 0.17 -14.53 0.62
N TRP A 213 -1.00 -14.06 1.08
CA TRP A 213 -1.18 -13.63 2.47
C TRP A 213 -1.14 -14.78 3.47
N ARG A 214 -1.63 -15.96 3.08
CA ARG A 214 -1.53 -17.18 3.90
C ARG A 214 -0.07 -17.56 4.13
N ASN A 215 0.70 -17.68 3.05
CA ASN A 215 2.12 -17.98 3.12
C ASN A 215 2.84 -16.97 4.03
N ARG A 216 2.56 -15.68 3.90
CA ARG A 216 3.18 -14.66 4.75
C ARG A 216 2.81 -14.79 6.23
N LEU A 217 1.56 -15.15 6.55
CA LEU A 217 1.18 -15.44 7.94
C LEU A 217 1.92 -16.66 8.49
N ASP A 218 2.07 -17.70 7.66
CA ASP A 218 2.73 -18.94 8.08
C ASP A 218 4.24 -18.72 8.29
N HIS A 219 4.94 -18.07 7.35
CA HIS A 219 6.38 -17.73 7.49
C HIS A 219 6.67 -16.79 8.68
N ARG A 220 5.68 -15.98 9.07
CA ARG A 220 5.84 -15.10 10.22
C ARG A 220 5.93 -15.90 11.52
N ARG A 221 5.18 -17.00 11.64
CA ARG A 221 5.23 -17.86 12.83
C ARG A 221 6.66 -18.33 13.09
N ASP A 222 7.38 -18.67 12.03
CA ASP A 222 8.78 -19.08 12.11
C ASP A 222 9.69 -17.94 12.57
N ARG A 223 9.45 -16.69 12.12
CA ARG A 223 10.22 -15.51 12.55
C ARG A 223 9.97 -15.11 14.01
N ILE A 224 8.71 -15.18 14.47
CA ILE A 224 8.34 -14.87 15.86
C ILE A 224 9.08 -15.82 16.81
N TYR A 225 9.19 -17.09 16.46
CA TYR A 225 9.92 -18.08 17.24
C TYR A 225 11.42 -17.73 17.41
N VAL A 226 12.03 -17.11 16.39
CA VAL A 226 13.44 -16.68 16.47
C VAL A 226 13.60 -15.43 17.34
N HIS A 227 12.65 -14.48 17.27
CA HIS A 227 12.74 -13.19 17.96
C HIS A 227 12.27 -13.24 19.42
N SER A 228 11.44 -14.22 19.81
CA SER A 228 11.01 -14.39 21.20
C SER A 228 12.18 -14.69 22.17
N ARG A 229 13.36 -15.05 21.65
CA ARG A 229 14.60 -15.16 22.44
C ARG A 229 15.26 -13.82 22.77
N GLN A 230 14.88 -12.73 22.11
CA GLN A 230 15.53 -11.41 22.22
C GLN A 230 14.74 -10.39 23.06
N GLY A 231 13.61 -10.80 23.67
CA GLY A 231 12.79 -9.97 24.53
C GLY A 231 11.29 -10.16 24.28
N PRO A 232 10.42 -9.66 25.16
CA PRO A 232 8.98 -9.81 25.02
C PRO A 232 8.48 -8.99 23.82
N THR A 233 8.24 -9.66 22.69
CA THR A 233 7.45 -9.14 21.57
C THR A 233 5.98 -8.84 21.94
N ASP A 234 5.65 -9.02 23.21
CA ASP A 234 4.31 -8.88 23.76
C ASP A 234 3.99 -7.42 24.14
N ASN A 235 4.97 -6.50 24.16
CA ASN A 235 4.66 -5.08 24.30
C ASN A 235 3.96 -4.53 23.03
N ILE A 236 3.24 -3.42 23.20
CA ILE A 236 2.44 -2.84 22.12
C ILE A 236 3.31 -2.41 20.93
N GLU A 237 4.48 -1.82 21.17
CA GLU A 237 5.38 -1.32 20.12
C GLU A 237 5.93 -2.43 19.23
N GLY A 238 6.42 -3.53 19.83
CA GLY A 238 6.90 -4.69 19.11
C GLY A 238 5.80 -5.33 18.27
N ARG A 239 4.57 -5.36 18.80
CA ARG A 239 3.38 -5.84 18.08
C ARG A 239 3.01 -4.91 16.92
N LEU A 240 3.04 -3.59 17.14
CA LEU A 240 2.78 -2.60 16.10
C LEU A 240 3.78 -2.76 14.95
N ALA A 241 5.08 -2.83 15.26
CA ALA A 241 6.14 -3.02 14.26
C ALA A 241 5.98 -4.35 13.51
N LEU A 242 5.66 -5.43 14.22
CA LEU A 242 5.43 -6.75 13.63
C LEU A 242 4.30 -6.73 12.61
N TRP A 243 3.14 -6.17 12.98
CA TRP A 243 1.98 -6.13 12.10
C TRP A 243 2.09 -5.07 11.00
N ASP A 244 2.79 -3.95 11.23
CA ASP A 244 3.13 -3.03 10.14
C ASP A 244 4.06 -3.69 9.12
N GLY A 245 5.06 -4.46 9.56
CA GLY A 245 5.87 -5.27 8.65
C GLY A 245 5.03 -6.26 7.85
N PHE A 246 4.08 -6.93 8.50
CA PHE A 246 3.14 -7.83 7.80
C PHE A 246 2.32 -7.08 6.74
N VAL A 247 1.70 -5.97 7.08
CA VAL A 247 0.80 -5.23 6.16
C VAL A 247 1.57 -4.51 5.06
N ASN A 248 2.70 -3.88 5.37
CA ASN A 248 3.39 -2.96 4.45
C ASN A 248 4.40 -3.66 3.53
N HIS A 249 4.96 -4.81 3.90
CA HIS A 249 6.03 -5.49 3.15
C HIS A 249 5.56 -6.16 1.84
N GLY A 250 4.35 -5.85 1.37
CA GLY A 250 3.85 -6.32 0.09
C GLY A 250 4.29 -5.54 -1.14
N PHE A 251 4.88 -4.35 -1.00
CA PHE A 251 5.30 -3.62 -2.19
C PHE A 251 6.63 -4.15 -2.75
N GLY A 252 7.63 -4.37 -1.90
CA GLY A 252 8.96 -4.82 -2.31
C GLY A 252 9.02 -6.26 -2.84
N GLU A 253 8.27 -7.20 -2.25
CA GLU A 253 8.28 -8.60 -2.71
C GLU A 253 7.46 -8.81 -3.98
N THR A 254 6.34 -8.10 -4.13
CA THR A 254 5.57 -8.09 -5.38
C THR A 254 6.43 -7.49 -6.49
N LEU A 255 7.12 -6.38 -6.22
CA LEU A 255 8.13 -5.87 -7.14
C LEU A 255 9.19 -6.92 -7.45
N ARG A 256 9.69 -7.69 -6.48
CA ARG A 256 10.70 -8.75 -6.72
C ARG A 256 10.18 -9.85 -7.66
N GLU A 257 8.92 -10.24 -7.54
CA GLU A 257 8.27 -11.21 -8.41
C GLU A 257 8.07 -10.67 -9.84
N TYR A 258 7.76 -9.38 -9.97
CA TYR A 258 7.63 -8.71 -11.27
C TYR A 258 8.94 -8.10 -11.79
N THR A 259 10.00 -8.05 -10.98
CA THR A 259 11.31 -7.46 -11.33
C THR A 259 11.87 -8.10 -12.60
N PRO A 260 11.89 -9.43 -12.78
CA PRO A 260 12.38 -10.00 -14.04
C PRO A 260 11.52 -9.60 -15.24
N LEU A 261 10.20 -9.43 -15.09
CA LEU A 261 9.32 -8.98 -16.18
C LEU A 261 9.53 -7.50 -16.51
N VAL A 262 9.73 -6.66 -15.50
CA VAL A 262 10.04 -5.22 -15.67
C VAL A 262 11.45 -5.02 -16.25
N LEU A 263 12.44 -5.79 -15.79
CA LEU A 263 13.79 -5.76 -16.37
C LEU A 263 13.79 -6.26 -17.80
N LEU A 264 13.01 -7.31 -18.12
CA LEU A 264 12.86 -7.79 -19.49
C LEU A 264 12.20 -6.73 -20.39
N SER A 265 11.14 -6.07 -19.93
CA SER A 265 10.50 -5.01 -20.72
C SER A 265 11.43 -3.81 -20.94
N LEU A 266 12.18 -3.39 -19.91
CA LEU A 266 13.19 -2.34 -20.05
C LEU A 266 14.33 -2.73 -20.98
N ALA A 267 14.78 -4.00 -20.94
CA ALA A 267 15.80 -4.52 -21.85
C ALA A 267 15.28 -4.54 -23.30
N LEU A 268 14.04 -4.94 -23.53
CA LEU A 268 13.41 -4.91 -24.86
C LEU A 268 13.25 -3.49 -25.39
N VAL A 269 12.80 -2.54 -24.55
CA VAL A 269 12.72 -1.11 -24.94
C VAL A 269 14.10 -0.56 -25.28
N SER A 270 15.12 -0.89 -24.47
CA SER A 270 16.50 -0.46 -24.72
C SER A 270 17.06 -1.07 -26.00
N PHE A 271 16.77 -2.34 -26.28
CA PHE A 271 17.17 -3.02 -27.50
C PHE A 271 16.50 -2.42 -28.74
N CYS A 272 15.20 -2.09 -28.67
CA CYS A 272 14.49 -1.41 -29.74
C CYS A 272 15.05 0.00 -29.99
N ALA A 273 15.32 0.76 -28.93
CA ALA A 273 15.91 2.10 -29.01
C ALA A 273 17.33 2.04 -29.61
N PHE A 274 18.13 1.06 -29.21
CA PHE A 274 19.45 0.82 -29.77
C PHE A 274 19.40 0.41 -31.25
N SER A 275 18.48 -0.48 -31.63
CA SER A 275 18.31 -0.89 -33.04
C SER A 275 17.89 0.30 -33.91
N PHE A 276 16.98 1.13 -33.42
CA PHE A 276 16.58 2.37 -34.09
C PHE A 276 17.77 3.33 -34.24
N TRP A 277 18.57 3.52 -33.19
CA TRP A 277 19.77 4.36 -33.25
C TRP A 277 20.83 3.79 -34.21
N ALA A 278 21.05 2.48 -34.20
CA ALA A 278 21.99 1.80 -35.10
C ALA A 278 21.57 1.96 -36.57
N ASP A 279 20.27 1.89 -36.87
CA ASP A 279 19.74 2.16 -38.21
C ASP A 279 19.96 3.62 -38.62
N GLN A 280 19.71 4.58 -37.71
CA GLN A 280 19.98 6.00 -37.98
C GLN A 280 21.47 6.29 -38.20
N VAL A 281 22.36 5.68 -37.40
CA VAL A 281 23.82 5.80 -37.55
C VAL A 281 24.31 5.13 -38.84
N SER A 282 23.75 3.98 -39.21
CA SER A 282 24.04 3.29 -40.48
C SER A 282 23.66 4.17 -41.68
N VAL A 283 22.52 4.84 -41.63
CA VAL A 283 22.10 5.81 -42.66
C VAL A 283 23.06 7.01 -42.68
N ALA A 284 23.39 7.59 -41.53
CA ALA A 284 24.31 8.72 -41.43
C ALA A 284 25.71 8.37 -41.99
N LEU A 285 26.25 7.19 -41.66
CA LEU A 285 27.55 6.71 -42.17
C LEU A 285 27.55 6.44 -43.68
N LYS A 286 26.42 6.06 -44.27
CA LYS A 286 26.29 5.90 -45.74
C LYS A 286 26.21 7.24 -46.47
N VAL A 287 25.70 8.27 -45.82
CA VAL A 287 25.52 9.62 -46.41
C VAL A 287 26.76 10.50 -46.19
N LEU A 288 27.52 10.28 -45.11
CA LEU A 288 28.71 11.06 -44.75
C LEU A 288 29.75 11.18 -45.90
N PRO A 289 30.12 10.09 -46.62
CA PRO A 289 31.10 10.20 -47.71
C PRO A 289 30.59 11.05 -48.86
N ARG A 290 29.28 11.02 -49.15
CA ARG A 290 28.66 11.84 -50.19
C ARG A 290 28.63 13.31 -49.79
N LEU A 291 28.34 13.61 -48.52
CA LEU A 291 28.40 14.97 -47.99
C LEU A 291 29.84 15.52 -47.99
N ILE A 292 30.84 14.70 -47.63
CA ILE A 292 32.25 15.09 -47.70
C ILE A 292 32.66 15.39 -49.14
N VAL A 293 32.26 14.57 -50.12
CA VAL A 293 32.53 14.84 -51.54
C VAL A 293 31.85 16.14 -52.01
N VAL A 294 30.59 16.37 -51.64
CA VAL A 294 29.87 17.62 -51.97
C VAL A 294 30.55 18.83 -51.33
N SER A 295 30.98 18.74 -50.07
CA SER A 295 31.68 19.83 -49.35
C SER A 295 33.09 20.11 -49.90
N LEU A 296 33.83 19.07 -50.32
CA LEU A 296 35.13 19.23 -50.97
C LEU A 296 34.97 19.84 -52.37
N TYR A 297 33.96 19.41 -53.13
CA TYR A 297 33.65 19.96 -54.45
C TYR A 297 33.19 21.42 -54.38
N ALA A 298 32.35 21.74 -53.39
CA ALA A 298 31.94 23.09 -53.01
C ALA A 298 33.11 24.03 -52.68
N GLY A 299 34.05 23.56 -51.85
CA GLY A 299 35.24 24.32 -51.48
C GLY A 299 36.17 24.58 -52.67
N TRP A 300 36.19 23.68 -53.65
CA TRP A 300 37.04 23.81 -54.84
C TRP A 300 36.50 24.79 -55.88
N ARG A 301 35.17 24.93 -56.03
CA ARG A 301 34.54 25.80 -57.04
C ARG A 301 34.08 27.18 -56.56
N GLY A 302 34.15 27.46 -55.26
CA GLY A 302 33.59 28.69 -54.69
C GLY A 302 32.06 28.63 -54.60
N TYR A 303 31.51 29.50 -53.73
CA TYR A 303 30.14 29.42 -53.19
C TYR A 303 29.03 29.40 -54.27
N ASP A 304 29.28 29.98 -55.45
CA ASP A 304 28.28 30.12 -56.51
C ASP A 304 28.01 28.83 -57.29
N GLY A 305 28.91 27.83 -57.25
CA GLY A 305 28.70 26.53 -57.92
C GLY A 305 27.88 25.50 -57.14
N LEU A 306 27.54 25.81 -55.89
CA LEU A 306 26.98 24.87 -54.91
C LEU A 306 25.46 24.72 -55.05
N ARG A 307 24.80 25.78 -55.51
CA ARG A 307 23.34 25.88 -55.65
C ARG A 307 22.80 24.98 -56.76
N ASP A 308 23.53 24.87 -57.86
CA ASP A 308 23.08 24.10 -59.04
C ASP A 308 23.32 22.59 -58.88
N CYS A 309 24.22 22.17 -57.99
CA CYS A 309 24.58 20.75 -57.83
C CYS A 309 23.71 20.01 -56.78
N LEU A 310 23.20 20.73 -55.77
CA LEU A 310 22.43 20.13 -54.66
C LEU A 310 20.97 19.82 -55.01
N ILE A 311 20.40 20.52 -55.98
CA ILE A 311 19.00 20.35 -56.40
C ILE A 311 18.82 19.08 -57.24
N ASP A 312 19.83 18.69 -58.02
CA ASP A 312 19.73 17.54 -58.94
C ASP A 312 20.25 16.22 -58.37
N SER A 313 20.99 16.24 -57.25
CA SER A 313 21.76 15.08 -56.77
C SER A 313 21.23 14.39 -55.51
N LEU A 314 20.31 15.02 -54.77
CA LEU A 314 19.77 14.46 -53.53
C LEU A 314 18.31 14.03 -53.70
N PRO A 315 17.95 12.79 -53.33
CA PRO A 315 16.55 12.39 -53.32
C PRO A 315 15.79 13.26 -52.30
N LEU A 316 14.63 13.77 -52.72
CA LEU A 316 13.78 14.70 -51.96
C LEU A 316 13.44 14.20 -50.55
N SER A 317 13.44 12.88 -50.33
CA SER A 317 13.26 12.24 -49.02
C SER A 317 14.35 12.59 -48.01
N LEU A 318 15.60 12.77 -48.44
CA LEU A 318 16.72 13.14 -47.57
C LEU A 318 16.64 14.63 -47.17
N ILE A 319 16.25 15.50 -48.10
CA ILE A 319 16.03 16.93 -47.85
C ILE A 319 14.90 17.14 -46.85
N LEU A 320 13.79 16.41 -47.01
CA LEU A 320 12.65 16.46 -46.08
C LEU A 320 12.99 15.87 -44.70
N SER A 321 13.82 14.82 -44.61
CA SER A 321 14.27 14.27 -43.32
C SER A 321 15.14 15.23 -42.52
N TYR A 322 15.97 16.03 -43.21
CA TYR A 322 16.83 17.03 -42.59
C TYR A 322 16.03 18.25 -42.13
N ALA A 323 15.03 18.68 -42.91
CA ALA A 323 14.10 19.73 -42.51
C ALA A 323 13.25 19.34 -41.29
N PHE A 324 12.93 18.05 -41.12
CA PHE A 324 12.16 17.54 -39.96
C PHE A 324 12.98 17.39 -38.68
N CYS A 325 14.31 17.31 -38.74
CA CYS A 325 15.17 17.20 -37.55
C CYS A 325 15.61 18.55 -36.97
N VAL A 326 15.42 19.64 -37.72
CA VAL A 326 15.84 21.01 -37.33
C VAL A 326 14.66 21.84 -36.79
N TRP A 327 13.48 21.23 -36.64
CA TRP A 327 12.27 21.85 -36.08
C TRP A 327 11.75 21.11 -34.85
#